data_AF-A0A1X9I3L9-F1
#
_entry.id   AF-A0A1X9I3L9-F1
#
_cell.length_a   1.000
_cell.length_b   1.000
_cell.length_c   1.000
_cell.angle_alpha   90.00
_cell.angle_beta   90.00
_cell.angle_gamma   90.00
#
_symmetry.space_group_name_H-M   'P 1'
#
loop_
_entity.id
_entity.type
_entity.pdbx_description
1 polymer ?
#
loop_
_entity_poly.entity_id
_entity_poly.type
_entity_poly.pdbx_seq_one_letter_code
_entity_poly.pdbx_strand_id
1 'polypeptide(L)' 'MIVAVEDSKPIIQLADGTTKKVEAKEIGANVQKDGTVTVKGSDGKMKVLPKTGETENIALSVLGSLMVLGSAFIFKKRI' A
#
# COMPACT_ATOMS: atom_id res chain seq x y z
N MET A 1 -5.23 8.48 -11.23
CA MET A 1 -5.86 7.28 -10.60
C MET A 1 -5.34 7.14 -9.19
N ILE A 2 -6.15 6.76 -8.18
CA ILE A 2 -5.62 6.50 -6.83
C ILE A 2 -5.02 5.09 -6.82
N VAL A 3 -3.76 4.97 -6.41
CA VAL A 3 -3.02 3.70 -6.41
C VAL A 3 -2.64 3.22 -5.01
N ALA A 4 -2.56 4.12 -4.04
CA ALA A 4 -2.20 3.81 -2.66
C ALA A 4 -2.71 4.91 -1.70
N VAL A 5 -2.67 4.62 -0.40
CA VAL A 5 -2.92 5.58 0.70
C VAL A 5 -1.81 5.43 1.73
N GLU A 6 -1.05 6.48 1.95
CA GLU A 6 0.08 6.51 2.87
C GLU A 6 -0.07 7.70 3.81
N ASP A 7 0.08 7.52 5.11
CA ASP A 7 -0.15 8.55 6.14
C ASP A 7 -1.52 9.23 6.03
N SER A 8 -2.55 8.46 5.65
CA SER A 8 -3.90 8.99 5.37
C SER A 8 -3.97 9.96 4.18
N LYS A 9 -2.92 10.04 3.36
CA LYS A 9 -2.87 10.85 2.15
C LYS A 9 -2.94 9.94 0.92
N PRO A 10 -3.88 10.17 0.00
CA PRO A 10 -3.93 9.44 -1.25
C PRO A 10 -2.69 9.66 -2.11
N ILE A 11 -2.21 8.59 -2.71
CA ILE A 11 -1.19 8.62 -3.75
C ILE A 11 -1.89 8.42 -5.09
N ILE A 12 -1.78 9.43 -5.95
CA ILE A 12 -2.32 9.37 -7.32
C ILE A 12 -1.20 9.05 -8.31
N GLN A 13 -1.50 8.18 -9.26
CA GLN A 13 -0.68 8.01 -10.47
C GLN A 13 -1.15 9.00 -11.54
N LEU A 14 -0.18 9.75 -12.06
CA LEU A 14 -0.31 10.72 -13.15
C LEU A 14 -0.26 10.02 -14.51
N ALA A 15 -0.66 10.73 -15.56
CA ALA A 15 -0.71 10.19 -16.93
C ALA A 15 0.68 9.83 -17.49
N ASP A 16 1.74 10.45 -16.95
CA ASP A 16 3.14 10.17 -17.28
C ASP A 16 3.71 8.94 -16.54
N GLY A 17 2.89 8.25 -15.74
CA GLY A 17 3.27 7.07 -14.96
C GLY A 17 3.90 7.39 -13.60
N THR A 18 4.21 8.65 -13.30
CA THR A 18 4.74 9.06 -12.00
C THR A 18 3.65 9.08 -10.92
N THR A 19 4.05 9.04 -9.66
CA THR A 19 3.13 9.09 -8.52
C THR A 19 3.29 10.39 -7.73
N LYS A 20 2.17 10.90 -7.20
CA LYS A 20 2.14 12.10 -6.37
C LYS A 20 1.26 11.89 -5.15
N LYS A 21 1.78 12.29 -3.98
CA LYS A 21 1.01 12.35 -2.73
C LYS A 21 0.19 13.65 -2.73
N VAL A 22 -1.11 13.53 -2.51
CA VAL A 22 -2.05 14.64 -2.49
C VAL A 22 -2.88 14.60 -1.22
N GLU A 23 -3.45 15.73 -0.82
CA GLU A 23 -4.35 15.74 0.34
C GLU A 23 -5.68 15.10 -0.04
N ALA A 24 -6.29 14.34 0.88
CA ALA A 24 -7.58 13.70 0.62
C ALA A 24 -8.64 14.73 0.18
N LYS A 25 -8.64 15.90 0.83
CA LYS A 25 -9.57 17.00 0.54
C LYS A 25 -9.43 17.52 -0.90
N GLU A 26 -8.23 17.50 -1.48
CA GLU A 26 -7.98 17.98 -2.85
C GLU A 26 -8.67 17.13 -3.90
N ILE A 27 -8.87 15.84 -3.61
CA ILE A 27 -9.52 14.89 -4.50
C ILE A 27 -10.96 14.55 -4.07
N GLY A 28 -11.55 15.35 -3.18
CA GLY A 28 -12.90 15.10 -2.65
C GLY A 28 -13.00 13.86 -1.76
N ALA A 29 -11.87 13.41 -1.23
CA ALA A 29 -11.79 12.30 -0.28
C ALA A 29 -11.74 12.81 1.18
N ASN A 30 -12.16 11.95 2.10
CA ASN A 30 -12.16 12.25 3.53
C ASN A 30 -11.32 11.22 4.29
N VAL A 31 -10.54 11.70 5.26
CA VAL A 31 -9.73 10.86 6.15
C VAL A 31 -10.57 10.44 7.34
N GLN A 32 -10.64 9.14 7.60
CA GLN A 32 -11.31 8.58 8.76
C GLN A 32 -10.39 8.55 9.99
N LYS A 33 -10.96 8.36 11.18
CA LYS A 33 -10.20 8.31 12.45
C LYS A 33 -9.24 7.11 12.54
N ASP A 34 -9.55 6.02 11.87
CA ASP A 34 -8.66 4.85 11.71
C ASP A 34 -7.54 5.10 10.68
N GLY A 35 -7.58 6.25 10.00
CA GLY A 35 -6.63 6.68 8.98
C GLY A 35 -6.83 6.03 7.61
N THR A 36 -7.94 5.31 7.40
CA THR A 36 -8.41 4.99 6.05
C THR A 36 -8.95 6.23 5.34
N VAL A 37 -9.03 6.19 4.01
CA VAL A 37 -9.51 7.32 3.21
C VAL A 37 -10.78 6.90 2.46
N THR A 38 -11.85 7.66 2.61
CA THR A 38 -13.10 7.45 1.86
C THR A 38 -13.17 8.39 0.67
N VAL A 39 -13.44 7.85 -0.52
CA VAL A 39 -13.53 8.61 -1.78
C VAL A 39 -14.85 8.29 -2.48
N LYS A 40 -15.42 9.25 -3.20
CA LYS A 40 -16.55 8.97 -4.09
C LYS A 40 -16.03 8.32 -5.37
N GLY A 41 -16.42 7.08 -5.62
CA GLY A 41 -16.12 6.35 -6.85
C GLY A 41 -16.82 6.97 -8.05
N SER A 42 -16.31 6.63 -9.24
CA SER A 42 -16.93 7.01 -10.52
C SER A 42 -18.32 6.39 -10.72
N ASP A 43 -18.65 5.36 -9.94
CA ASP A 43 -19.96 4.72 -9.84
C ASP A 43 -20.94 5.48 -8.92
N GLY A 44 -20.51 6.61 -8.34
CA GLY A 44 -21.30 7.41 -7.41
C GLY A 44 -21.34 6.87 -5.98
N LYS A 45 -20.74 5.71 -5.70
CA LYS A 45 -20.70 5.09 -4.37
C LYS A 45 -19.47 5.56 -3.59
N MET A 46 -19.57 5.54 -2.27
CA MET A 46 -18.41 5.80 -1.41
C MET A 46 -17.55 4.54 -1.30
N LYS A 47 -16.25 4.66 -1.56
CA LYS A 47 -15.27 3.58 -1.43
C LYS A 47 -14.26 3.94 -0.34
N VAL A 48 -14.05 3.02 0.60
CA VAL A 48 -13.03 3.15 1.64
C VAL A 48 -11.74 2.52 1.13
N LEU A 49 -10.65 3.28 1.19
CA LEU A 49 -9.31 2.87 0.84
C LEU A 49 -8.52 2.62 2.13
N PRO A 50 -8.05 1.38 2.35
CA PRO A 50 -7.21 1.08 3.50
C PRO A 50 -5.84 1.78 3.38
N LYS A 51 -5.16 1.97 4.51
CA LYS A 51 -3.74 2.35 4.47
C LYS A 51 -2.93 1.21 3.86
N THR A 52 -2.09 1.55 2.91
CA THR A 52 -1.15 0.63 2.25
C THR A 52 0.26 0.89 2.80
N GLY A 53 1.00 -0.16 3.15
CA GLY A 53 2.45 -0.05 3.42
C GLY A 53 2.98 -0.61 4.74
N GLU A 54 2.19 -0.68 5.82
CA GLU A 54 2.75 -1.13 7.12
C GLU A 54 2.70 -2.66 7.29
N THR A 55 1.56 -3.29 7.06
CA THR A 55 1.40 -4.73 7.36
C THR A 55 1.97 -5.64 6.27
N GLU A 56 1.82 -5.28 5.00
CA GLU A 56 2.25 -6.13 3.87
C GLU A 56 3.78 -6.20 3.74
N ASN A 57 4.50 -5.10 3.98
CA ASN A 57 5.96 -5.07 3.89
C ASN A 57 6.64 -5.92 4.98
N ILE A 58 6.08 -5.93 6.19
CA ILE A 58 6.62 -6.75 7.29
C ILE A 58 6.43 -8.24 6.97
N ALA A 59 5.23 -8.63 6.52
CA ALA A 59 4.93 -10.02 6.17
C ALA A 59 5.83 -10.52 5.01
N LEU A 60 6.00 -9.72 3.95
CA LEU A 60 6.89 -10.07 2.84
C LEU A 60 8.36 -10.19 3.28
N SER A 61 8.83 -9.27 4.11
CA SER A 61 10.22 -9.27 4.60
C SER A 61 10.52 -10.49 5.49
N VAL A 62 9.57 -10.88 6.35
CA VAL A 62 9.70 -12.09 7.18
C VAL A 62 9.69 -13.36 6.31
N LEU A 63 8.78 -13.47 5.36
CA LEU A 63 8.75 -14.63 4.44
C LEU A 63 10.02 -14.72 3.59
N GLY A 64 10.50 -13.60 3.06
CA GLY A 64 11.73 -13.53 2.27
C GLY A 64 12.96 -13.95 3.09
N SER A 65 13.09 -13.47 4.32
CA SER A 65 14.20 -13.84 5.21
C SER A 65 14.17 -15.32 5.61
N LEU A 66 12.99 -15.89 5.89
CA LEU A 66 12.84 -17.33 6.14
C LEU A 66 13.25 -18.18 4.94
N MET A 67 12.90 -17.77 3.71
CA MET A 67 13.32 -18.46 2.50
C MET A 67 14.84 -18.40 2.28
N VAL A 68 15.48 -17.26 2.52
CA VAL A 68 16.95 -17.11 2.41
C VAL A 68 17.67 -17.97 3.45
N LEU A 69 17.23 -17.94 4.70
CA LEU A 69 17.82 -18.77 5.76
C LEU A 69 17.57 -20.27 5.54
N GLY A 70 16.35 -20.63 5.13
CA GLY A 70 15.98 -22.01 4.81
C GLY A 70 16.75 -22.57 3.62
N SER A 71 16.92 -21.78 2.55
CA SER A 71 17.69 -22.18 1.37
C SER A 71 19.18 -22.30 1.67
N ALA A 72 19.77 -21.39 2.47
CA ALA A 72 21.15 -21.49 2.92
C ALA A 72 21.40 -22.75 3.76
N PHE A 73 20.45 -23.13 4.62
CA PHE A 73 20.56 -24.36 5.43
C PHE A 73 20.47 -25.63 4.58
N ILE A 74 19.59 -25.66 3.58
CA ILE A 74 19.47 -26.78 2.63
C ILE A 74 20.73 -26.91 1.76
N PHE A 75 21.28 -25.80 1.26
CA PHE A 75 22.51 -25.80 0.46
C PHE A 75 23.74 -26.26 1.25
N LYS A 76 23.87 -25.83 2.51
CA LYS A 76 24.98 -26.24 3.38
C LYS A 76 24.94 -27.73 3.77
N LYS A 77 23.79 -28.40 3.62
CA LYS A 77 23.63 -29.84 3.89
C LYS A 77 23.86 -30.71 2.63
N ARG A 78 23.97 -30.10 1.45
CA ARG A 78 24.15 -30.76 0.14
C ARG A 78 25.59 -30.65 -0.39
N ILE A 79 26.44 -29.82 0.21
CA ILE A 79 27.90 -29.76 0.05
C ILE A 79 28.52 -30.60 1.16
#